data_AF-A0A7I8D7I3-F1
#
_entry.id   AF-A0A7I8D7I3-F1
#
_cell.length_a   1.000
_cell.length_b   1.000
_cell.length_c   1.000
_cell.angle_alpha   90.00
_cell.angle_beta   90.00
_cell.angle_gamma   90.00
#
_symmetry.space_group_name_H-M   'P 1'
#
loop_
_entity.id
_entity.type
_entity.pdbx_description
1 polymer ?
#
loop_
_entity_poly.entity_id
_entity_poly.type
_entity_poly.pdbx_seq_one_letter_code
_entity_poly.pdbx_strand_id
1 'polypeptide(L)' 'MKVNETRLLQPYEEVEFFDELGTADAYNLSVTLEQNQQETFDPNSYVDCRWEQNKLRIRNTTGSPVYLTVKANS' A
#
# COMPACT_ATOMS: atom_id res chain seq x y z
N MET A 1 17.09 -1.19 9.15
CA MET A 1 16.55 -2.15 8.16
C MET A 1 15.81 -1.34 7.11
N LYS A 2 16.24 -1.35 5.84
CA LYS A 2 15.54 -0.61 4.77
C LYS A 2 14.43 -1.50 4.24
N VAL A 3 13.20 -1.21 4.64
CA VAL A 3 12.02 -1.91 4.16
C VAL A 3 11.71 -1.40 2.76
N ASN A 4 11.82 -2.29 1.76
CA ASN A 4 11.36 -2.09 0.39
C ASN A 4 10.55 -3.33 0.03
N GLU A 5 9.24 -3.28 0.28
CA GLU A 5 8.35 -4.41 0.01
C GLU A 5 7.36 -4.05 -1.10
N THR A 6 7.28 -4.90 -2.13
CA THR A 6 6.31 -4.78 -3.20
C THR A 6 5.38 -6.00 -3.18
N ARG A 7 4.07 -5.76 -3.19
CA ARG A 7 3.05 -6.81 -3.30
C ARG A 7 2.02 -6.45 -4.38
N LEU A 8 1.55 -7.47 -5.08
CA LEU A 8 0.36 -7.39 -5.92
C LEU A 8 -0.86 -7.67 -5.05
N LEU A 9 -1.81 -6.74 -5.00
CA LEU A 9 -3.10 -6.96 -4.36
C LEU A 9 -4.16 -7.17 -5.43
N GLN A 10 -4.87 -8.28 -5.34
CA GLN A 10 -6.06 -8.58 -6.13
C GLN A 10 -7.21 -7.61 -5.79
N PRO A 11 -8.25 -7.50 -6.64
CA PRO A 11 -9.42 -6.68 -6.34
C PRO A 11 -9.99 -6.99 -4.95
N TYR A 12 -10.19 -5.95 -4.14
CA TYR A 12 -10.76 -6.05 -2.79
C TYR A 12 -9.91 -6.80 -1.76
N GLU A 13 -8.71 -7.27 -2.13
CA GLU A 13 -7.77 -7.93 -1.23
C GLU A 13 -7.23 -6.96 -0.19
N GLU A 14 -7.08 -7.44 1.04
CA GLU A 14 -6.48 -6.73 2.16
C GLU A 14 -5.25 -7.48 2.63
N VAL A 15 -4.15 -6.75 2.83
CA VAL A 15 -2.91 -7.31 3.32
C VAL A 15 -2.36 -6.50 4.49
N GLU A 16 -1.73 -7.23 5.40
CA GLU A 16 -0.90 -6.68 6.44
C GLU A 16 0.53 -6.62 5.94
N PHE A 17 1.13 -5.43 5.93
CA PHE A 17 2.49 -5.25 5.44
C PHE A 17 3.54 -5.48 6.54
N PHE A 18 3.27 -5.18 7.82
CA PHE A 18 4.30 -5.24 8.87
C PHE A 18 3.76 -5.66 10.25
N ASP A 19 4.53 -6.51 10.95
CA ASP A 19 4.30 -6.86 12.35
C ASP A 19 4.79 -5.77 13.32
N GLU A 20 5.88 -5.07 12.99
CA GLU A 20 6.41 -3.92 13.73
C GLU A 20 7.07 -2.95 12.75
N LEU A 21 6.39 -1.83 12.48
CA LEU A 21 7.06 -0.67 11.91
C LEU A 21 7.91 -0.05 13.02
N GLY A 22 9.21 -0.32 13.00
CA GLY A 22 10.17 0.43 13.82
C GLY A 22 9.98 1.93 13.54
N THR A 23 10.31 2.80 14.50
CA THR A 23 10.18 4.27 14.41
C THR A 23 11.02 4.86 13.27
N ALA A 24 10.67 4.59 12.02
CA ALA A 24 11.07 5.35 10.87
C ALA A 24 10.04 6.47 10.73
N ASP A 25 10.51 7.72 10.78
CA ASP A 25 9.65 8.91 10.87
C ASP A 25 8.71 9.09 9.67
N ALA A 26 8.91 8.36 8.57
CA ALA A 26 7.96 8.32 7.45
C ALA A 26 8.10 7.06 6.58
N TYR A 27 6.98 6.56 6.09
CA TYR A 27 6.90 5.55 5.02
C TYR A 27 6.34 6.18 3.75
N ASN A 28 6.95 5.87 2.62
CA ASN A 28 6.43 6.22 1.30
C ASN A 28 5.64 5.03 0.75
N LEU A 29 4.37 5.28 0.48
CA LEU A 29 3.49 4.35 -0.24
C LEU A 29 3.46 4.72 -1.72
N SER A 30 3.67 3.75 -2.60
CA SER A 30 3.51 3.92 -4.04
C SER A 30 2.57 2.86 -4.57
N VAL A 31 1.56 3.30 -5.33
CA VAL A 31 0.62 2.43 -6.04
C VAL A 31 0.94 2.49 -7.52
N THR A 32 1.12 1.34 -8.15
CA THR A 32 1.28 1.20 -9.59
C THR A 32 0.09 0.44 -10.14
N LEU A 33 -0.59 1.06 -11.12
CA LEU A 33 -1.81 0.56 -11.71
C LEU A 33 -1.50 -0.28 -12.95
N GLU A 34 -2.43 -1.16 -13.34
CA GLU A 34 -2.36 -1.80 -14.65
C GLU A 34 -2.69 -0.82 -15.78
N GLN A 35 -2.20 -1.09 -17.00
CA GLN A 35 -2.37 -0.20 -18.18
C GLN A 35 -3.81 0.21 -18.48
N ASN A 36 -4.80 -0.59 -18.05
CA ASN A 36 -6.22 -0.34 -18.32
C ASN A 36 -6.94 0.42 -17.20
N GLN A 37 -6.25 0.79 -16.12
CA GLN A 37 -6.84 1.55 -15.02
C GLN A 37 -6.67 3.05 -15.24
N GLN A 38 -7.70 3.81 -14.86
CA GLN A 38 -7.68 5.25 -14.99
C GLN A 38 -6.89 5.88 -13.85
N GLU A 39 -5.95 6.77 -14.19
CA GLU A 39 -5.27 7.61 -13.21
C GLU A 39 -6.27 8.59 -12.57
N THR A 40 -6.23 8.71 -11.24
CA THR A 40 -7.02 9.60 -10.42
C THR A 40 -6.06 10.42 -9.57
N PHE A 41 -6.49 11.63 -9.22
CA PHE A 41 -5.70 12.55 -8.44
C PHE A 41 -5.60 12.18 -6.96
N ASP A 42 -6.47 11.28 -6.48
CA ASP A 42 -6.50 10.83 -5.09
C ASP A 42 -6.03 9.37 -4.97
N PRO A 43 -4.85 9.12 -4.37
CA PRO A 43 -4.34 7.77 -4.13
C PRO A 43 -5.28 6.89 -3.31
N ASN A 44 -6.13 7.48 -2.45
CA ASN A 44 -7.12 6.74 -1.66
C ASN A 44 -8.24 6.16 -2.53
N SER A 45 -8.33 6.58 -3.79
CA SER A 45 -9.24 5.96 -4.78
C SER A 45 -8.81 4.55 -5.17
N TYR A 46 -7.55 4.17 -4.91
CA TYR A 46 -7.01 2.86 -5.26
C TYR A 46 -6.90 1.92 -4.07
N VAL A 47 -6.49 2.47 -2.94
CA VAL A 47 -6.15 1.70 -1.76
C VAL A 47 -6.65 2.42 -0.52
N ASP A 48 -7.22 1.66 0.40
CA ASP A 48 -7.61 2.12 1.72
C ASP A 48 -6.53 1.71 2.72
N CYS A 49 -5.92 2.69 3.37
CA CYS A 49 -4.80 2.50 4.29
C CYS A 49 -5.24 2.81 5.72
N ARG A 50 -5.14 1.84 6.61
CA ARG A 50 -5.53 1.99 8.02
C ARG A 50 -4.43 1.52 8.96
N TRP A 51 -4.30 2.24 10.06
CA TRP A 51 -3.44 1.87 11.16
C TRP A 51 -4.26 1.16 12.24
N GLU A 52 -3.95 -0.11 12.49
CA GLU A 52 -4.57 -0.90 13.54
C GLU A 52 -3.48 -1.52 14.40
N GLN A 53 -3.45 -1.21 15.71
CA GLN A 53 -2.51 -1.83 16.66
C GLN A 53 -1.03 -1.78 16.23
N ASN A 54 -0.56 -0.63 15.72
CA ASN A 54 0.78 -0.41 15.15
C ASN A 54 1.09 -1.14 13.84
N LYS A 55 0.07 -1.74 13.22
CA LYS A 55 0.18 -2.42 11.93
C LYS A 55 -0.48 -1.59 10.85
N LEU A 56 0.20 -1.49 9.71
CA LEU A 56 -0.35 -0.88 8.51
C LEU A 56 -1.10 -1.93 7.70
N ARG A 57 -2.43 -1.77 7.64
CA ARG A 57 -3.31 -2.56 6.79
C ARG A 57 -3.64 -1.78 5.54
N ILE A 58 -3.50 -2.43 4.40
CA ILE A 58 -3.76 -1.83 3.11
C ILE A 58 -4.70 -2.74 2.34
N ARG A 59 -5.82 -2.17 1.89
CA ARG A 59 -6.82 -2.85 1.09
C ARG A 59 -6.92 -2.23 -0.29
N ASN A 60 -6.92 -3.05 -1.33
CA ASN A 60 -7.26 -2.61 -2.67
C ASN A 60 -8.77 -2.31 -2.71
N THR A 61 -9.16 -1.08 -3.04
CA THR A 61 -10.58 -0.69 -3.14
C THR A 61 -11.11 -0.77 -4.57
N THR A 62 -10.24 -1.04 -5.53
CA THR A 62 -10.59 -1.10 -6.94
C THR A 62 -11.10 -2.48 -7.36
N GLY A 63 -11.79 -2.52 -8.51
CA GLY A 63 -12.19 -3.75 -9.17
C GLY A 63 -11.06 -4.43 -9.97
N SER A 64 -9.81 -3.96 -9.87
CA SER A 64 -8.68 -4.42 -10.68
C SER A 64 -7.42 -4.61 -9.81
N PRO A 65 -6.42 -5.40 -10.23
CA PRO A 65 -5.22 -5.61 -9.42
C PRO A 65 -4.36 -4.34 -9.28
N VAL A 66 -3.73 -4.12 -8.14
CA VAL A 66 -2.79 -2.99 -7.94
C VAL A 66 -1.47 -3.47 -7.36
N TYR A 67 -0.37 -2.89 -7.83
CA TYR A 67 0.95 -3.13 -7.27
C TYR A 67 1.24 -2.08 -6.20
N LEU A 68 1.42 -2.53 -4.97
CA LEU A 68 1.73 -1.69 -3.82
C LEU A 68 3.21 -1.83 -3.47
N THR A 69 3.90 -0.71 -3.35
CA THR A 69 5.28 -0.66 -2.87
C THR A 69 5.37 0.23 -1.64
N VAL A 70 5.89 -0.32 -0.53
CA VAL A 70 6.17 0.44 0.69
C VAL A 70 7.68 0.60 0.86
N LYS A 71 8.12 1.85 1.01
CA LYS A 71 9.53 2.21 1.24
C LYS A 71 9.68 2.96 2.56
N ALA A 72 10.59 2.54 3.42
CA ALA A 72 10.96 3.33 4.60
C ALA A 72 11.83 4.52 4.18
N ASN A 73 11.48 5.74 4.61
CA ASN A 73 12.37 6.89 4.50
C ASN A 73 13.36 6.83 5.66
N SER A 74 14.59 6.41 5.36
CA SER A 74 15.73 6.39 6.27
C SER A 74 16.66 7.56 6.00
#